data_AF-W6TDZ9-F1
#
_entry.id   AF-W6TDZ9-F1
#
_cell.length_a   1.000
_cell.length_b   1.000
_cell.length_c   1.000
_cell.angle_alpha   90.00
_cell.angle_beta   90.00
_cell.angle_gamma   90.00
#
_symmetry.space_group_name_H-M   'P 1'
#
loop_
_entity.id
_entity.type
_entity.pdbx_description
1 polymer ?
#
loop_
_entity_poly.entity_id
_entity_poly.type
_entity_poly.pdbx_seq_one_letter_code
_entity_poly.pdbx_strand_id
1 'polypeptide(L)'
;MNSQVLALNRPSPQELFKALSLDQNFFPVCIDLDFTLLRTSSLYFFFPQAFLSIFELLKTRSWAAFKWKISQKYCLDPKRIPYRPFLIDFLQLCKEKNIPLVLATGAAYPTACSINTHLKFFDLIISSTQNVHCVGSVKAKALTDRYGKEKFYYFGDSQKDIFVWNQAHSVVALNPSAYFSHVIQKQCVGKRCIFLYDRNEF
;
A
#
# COMPACT_ATOMS: atom_id res chain seq x y z
N MET A 1 -15.64 19.07 14.68
CA MET A 1 -16.15 18.50 13.41
C MET A 1 -15.93 17.00 13.46
N ASN A 2 -17.00 16.20 13.52
CA ASN A 2 -16.88 14.75 13.59
C ASN A 2 -16.34 14.22 12.26
N SER A 3 -15.09 13.75 12.25
CA SER A 3 -14.55 12.96 11.15
C SER A 3 -15.45 11.74 10.95
N GLN A 4 -16.05 11.59 9.76
CA GLN A 4 -16.84 10.40 9.44
C GLN A 4 -15.89 9.20 9.33
N VAL A 5 -16.00 8.28 10.28
CA VAL A 5 -15.34 6.98 10.25
C VAL A 5 -16.31 5.96 9.68
N LEU A 6 -15.87 5.21 8.68
CA LEU A 6 -16.59 4.09 8.11
C LEU A 6 -15.75 2.82 8.26
N ALA A 7 -16.34 1.73 8.73
CA ALA A 7 -15.69 0.44 8.84
C ALA A 7 -16.38 -0.57 7.93
N LEU A 8 -15.63 -1.27 7.09
CA LEU A 8 -16.15 -2.24 6.13
C LEU A 8 -15.38 -3.56 6.24
N ASN A 9 -16.07 -4.69 6.18
CA ASN A 9 -15.46 -6.02 6.15
C ASN A 9 -15.56 -6.59 4.74
N ARG A 10 -14.41 -6.77 4.06
CA ARG A 10 -14.33 -7.27 2.67
C ARG A 10 -15.43 -6.70 1.76
N PRO A 11 -15.56 -5.36 1.65
CA PRO A 11 -16.63 -4.76 0.87
C PRO A 11 -16.55 -5.21 -0.59
N SER A 12 -17.70 -5.25 -1.25
CA SER A 12 -17.73 -5.44 -2.70
C SER A 12 -17.00 -4.28 -3.41
N PRO A 13 -16.49 -4.49 -4.65
CA PRO A 13 -15.88 -3.42 -5.43
C PRO A 13 -16.75 -2.17 -5.52
N GLN A 14 -18.05 -2.33 -5.78
CA GLN A 14 -19.01 -1.23 -5.93
C GLN A 14 -19.26 -0.50 -4.61
N GLU A 15 -19.35 -1.24 -3.50
CA GLU A 15 -19.50 -0.66 -2.17
C GLU A 15 -18.30 0.21 -1.82
N LEU A 16 -17.08 -0.29 -2.00
CA LEU A 16 -15.87 0.47 -1.72
C LEU A 16 -15.70 1.67 -2.66
N PHE A 17 -16.03 1.51 -3.95
CA PHE A 17 -16.01 2.59 -4.92
C PHE A 17 -16.93 3.76 -4.51
N LYS A 18 -18.17 3.44 -4.10
CA LYS A 18 -19.14 4.42 -3.60
C LYS A 18 -18.71 5.01 -2.25
N ALA A 19 -18.19 4.19 -1.35
CA ALA A 19 -17.68 4.63 -0.05
C ALA A 19 -16.54 5.65 -0.19
N LEU A 20 -15.73 5.54 -1.24
CA LEU A 20 -14.66 6.51 -1.56
C LEU A 20 -15.14 7.71 -2.39
N SER A 21 -16.37 7.67 -2.89
CA SER A 21 -16.95 8.71 -3.75
C SER A 21 -16.09 8.97 -5.00
N LEU A 22 -15.57 7.88 -5.60
CA LEU A 22 -14.69 7.93 -6.79
C LEU A 22 -15.42 8.38 -8.07
N ASP A 23 -16.75 8.41 -8.05
CA ASP A 23 -17.58 9.01 -9.09
C ASP A 23 -17.54 10.55 -9.10
N GLN A 24 -17.08 11.18 -8.01
CA GLN A 24 -17.09 12.63 -7.84
C GLN A 24 -15.69 13.25 -7.97
N ASN A 25 -14.62 12.47 -7.71
CA ASN A 25 -13.25 12.94 -7.78
C ASN A 25 -12.38 11.92 -8.54
N PHE A 26 -11.74 12.38 -9.63
CA PHE A 26 -10.83 11.56 -10.44
C PHE A 26 -9.39 11.51 -9.88
N PHE A 27 -9.24 11.56 -8.56
CA PHE A 27 -7.92 11.45 -7.95
C PHE A 27 -7.37 10.03 -8.06
N PRO A 28 -6.05 9.84 -8.22
CA PRO A 28 -5.45 8.51 -8.25
C PRO A 28 -5.70 7.75 -6.95
N VAL A 29 -5.93 6.45 -7.08
CA VAL A 29 -5.90 5.50 -5.96
C VAL A 29 -4.48 4.98 -5.80
N CYS A 30 -3.85 5.39 -4.71
CA CYS A 30 -2.51 4.95 -4.33
C CYS A 30 -2.62 3.86 -3.26
N ILE A 31 -1.83 2.80 -3.37
CA ILE A 31 -1.91 1.67 -2.45
C ILE A 31 -0.52 1.12 -2.09
N ASP A 32 -0.31 0.83 -0.80
CA ASP A 32 0.87 0.09 -0.34
C ASP A 32 0.79 -1.41 -0.66
N LEU A 33 1.95 -2.07 -0.69
CA LEU A 33 2.06 -3.48 -1.02
C LEU A 33 1.98 -4.39 0.21
N ASP A 34 2.98 -4.30 1.09
CA ASP A 34 3.19 -5.26 2.17
C ASP A 34 2.11 -5.06 3.24
N PHE A 35 1.44 -6.13 3.68
CA PHE A 35 0.34 -6.10 4.65
C PHE A 35 -0.91 -5.28 4.26
N THR A 36 -0.84 -4.46 3.20
CA THR A 36 -1.95 -3.74 2.59
C THR A 36 -2.57 -4.53 1.44
N LEU A 37 -2.04 -4.45 0.22
CA LEU A 37 -2.53 -5.24 -0.92
C LEU A 37 -2.26 -6.74 -0.72
N LEU A 38 -1.11 -7.06 -0.13
CA LEU A 38 -0.74 -8.40 0.30
C LEU A 38 -1.19 -8.62 1.74
N ARG A 39 -1.49 -9.86 2.09
CA ARG A 39 -1.76 -10.25 3.49
C ARG A 39 -0.50 -10.33 4.35
N THR A 40 0.67 -10.28 3.73
CA THR A 40 1.97 -10.47 4.38
C THR A 40 3.01 -9.55 3.76
N SER A 41 4.23 -9.54 4.30
CA SER A 41 5.35 -8.90 3.63
C SER A 41 5.85 -9.74 2.46
N SER A 42 6.06 -9.09 1.32
CA SER A 42 6.79 -9.64 0.16
C SER A 42 8.18 -10.18 0.54
N LEU A 43 8.80 -9.66 1.61
CA LEU A 43 10.09 -10.12 2.08
C LEU A 43 10.07 -11.60 2.51
N TYR A 44 8.93 -12.10 3.01
CA TYR A 44 8.82 -13.47 3.51
C TYR A 44 9.11 -14.52 2.43
N PHE A 45 8.79 -14.21 1.18
CA PHE A 45 8.97 -15.12 0.05
C PHE A 45 10.42 -15.29 -0.39
N PHE A 46 11.32 -14.45 0.14
CA PHE A 46 12.75 -14.60 -0.09
C PHE A 46 13.46 -15.34 1.04
N PHE A 47 12.85 -15.56 2.21
CA PHE A 47 13.57 -16.15 3.36
C PHE A 47 14.22 -17.50 3.07
N PRO A 48 13.56 -18.47 2.40
CA PRO A 48 14.17 -19.76 2.09
C PRO A 48 15.48 -19.62 1.31
N GLN A 49 15.51 -18.71 0.33
CA GLN A 49 16.68 -18.47 -0.51
C GLN A 49 17.69 -17.52 0.15
N ALA A 50 17.22 -16.56 0.94
CA ALA A 50 18.05 -15.61 1.68
C ALA A 50 18.96 -16.31 2.69
N PHE A 51 18.47 -17.39 3.30
CA PHE A 51 19.24 -18.20 4.24
C PHE A 51 20.54 -18.72 3.62
N LEU A 52 20.51 -19.12 2.34
CA LEU A 52 21.69 -19.58 1.59
C LEU A 52 22.75 -18.48 1.36
N SER A 53 22.43 -17.23 1.68
CA SER A 53 23.32 -16.08 1.45
C SER A 53 23.30 -15.10 2.62
N ILE A 54 22.98 -15.59 3.82
CA ILE A 54 22.75 -14.75 4.99
C ILE A 54 24.00 -13.93 5.34
N PHE A 55 25.21 -14.51 5.26
CA PHE A 55 26.46 -13.79 5.53
C PHE A 55 26.69 -12.60 4.59
N GLU A 56 26.27 -12.72 3.33
CA GLU A 56 26.36 -11.63 2.36
C GLU A 56 25.29 -10.56 2.58
N LEU A 57 24.09 -10.96 3.00
CA LEU A 57 22.98 -10.06 3.27
C LEU A 57 23.18 -9.29 4.58
N LEU A 58 23.79 -9.90 5.59
CA LEU A 58 24.14 -9.29 6.87
C LEU A 58 25.17 -8.15 6.75
N LYS A 59 25.95 -8.12 5.66
CA LYS A 59 26.88 -7.00 5.37
C LYS A 59 26.17 -5.70 4.95
N THR A 60 24.86 -5.72 4.75
CA THR A 60 24.10 -4.52 4.38
C THR A 60 23.92 -3.59 5.58
N ARG A 61 24.05 -2.28 5.34
CA ARG A 61 24.04 -1.26 6.42
C ARG A 61 22.65 -0.70 6.74
N SER A 62 21.61 -1.14 6.04
CA SER A 62 20.23 -0.66 6.25
C SER A 62 19.18 -1.64 5.74
N TRP A 63 17.95 -1.50 6.23
CA TRP A 63 16.79 -2.28 5.74
C TRP A 63 16.50 -2.06 4.25
N ALA A 64 16.69 -0.85 3.74
CA ALA A 64 16.52 -0.56 2.31
C ALA A 64 17.59 -1.27 1.47
N ALA A 65 18.86 -1.21 1.91
CA ALA A 65 19.96 -1.91 1.25
C ALA A 65 19.78 -3.44 1.29
N PHE A 66 19.29 -3.98 2.39
CA PHE A 66 18.92 -5.40 2.51
C PHE A 66 17.85 -5.79 1.49
N LYS A 67 16.72 -5.06 1.46
CA LYS A 67 15.62 -5.30 0.51
C LYS A 67 16.04 -5.13 -0.95
N TRP A 68 16.99 -4.25 -1.23
CA TRP A 68 17.55 -4.10 -2.58
C TRP A 68 18.44 -5.30 -2.94
N LYS A 69 19.39 -5.68 -2.08
CA LYS A 69 20.31 -6.80 -2.35
C LYS A 69 19.58 -8.12 -2.52
N ILE A 70 18.55 -8.37 -1.70
CA ILE A 70 17.73 -9.59 -1.81
C ILE A 70 16.91 -9.62 -3.11
N SER A 71 16.32 -8.49 -3.53
CA SER A 71 15.51 -8.41 -4.76
C SER A 71 16.34 -8.51 -6.03
N GLN A 72 17.63 -8.19 -5.97
CA GLN A 72 18.56 -8.40 -7.10
C GLN A 72 18.98 -9.86 -7.23
N LYS A 73 19.00 -10.60 -6.13
CA LYS A 73 19.46 -11.99 -6.11
C LYS A 73 18.35 -12.99 -6.36
N TYR A 74 17.14 -12.68 -5.90
CA TYR A 74 16.01 -13.60 -5.94
C TYR A 74 14.80 -12.94 -6.59
N CYS A 75 14.18 -13.65 -7.51
CA CYS A 75 12.94 -13.22 -8.14
C CYS A 75 11.75 -13.65 -7.29
N LEU A 76 10.86 -12.70 -7.02
CA LEU A 76 9.57 -12.96 -6.41
C LEU A 76 8.63 -13.54 -7.48
N ASP A 77 8.06 -14.72 -7.24
CA ASP A 77 6.98 -15.26 -8.07
C ASP A 77 5.65 -14.63 -7.63
N PRO A 78 5.10 -13.68 -8.41
CA PRO A 78 3.92 -12.93 -8.01
C PRO A 78 2.65 -13.78 -7.99
N LYS A 79 2.62 -14.98 -8.59
CA LYS A 79 1.45 -15.86 -8.62
C LYS A 79 1.20 -16.58 -7.30
N ARG A 80 2.23 -16.73 -6.46
CA ARG A 80 2.19 -17.54 -5.22
C ARG A 80 2.00 -16.70 -3.96
N ILE A 81 1.74 -15.40 -4.11
CA ILE A 81 1.65 -14.44 -3.01
C ILE A 81 0.20 -14.31 -2.58
N PRO A 82 -0.08 -14.21 -1.26
CA PRO A 82 -1.43 -14.04 -0.75
C PRO A 82 -1.87 -12.58 -0.89
N TYR A 83 -2.39 -12.20 -2.07
CA TYR A 83 -3.13 -10.96 -2.24
C TYR A 83 -4.42 -10.96 -1.41
N ARG A 84 -5.00 -9.78 -1.18
CA ARG A 84 -6.37 -9.62 -0.67
C ARG A 84 -7.34 -9.56 -1.86
N PRO A 85 -8.16 -10.60 -2.13
CA PRO A 85 -9.00 -10.66 -3.33
C PRO A 85 -9.93 -9.47 -3.48
N PHE A 86 -10.61 -9.05 -2.40
CA PHE A 86 -11.52 -7.90 -2.46
C PHE A 86 -10.84 -6.58 -2.90
N LEU A 87 -9.53 -6.41 -2.62
CA LEU A 87 -8.77 -5.27 -3.13
C LEU A 87 -8.38 -5.46 -4.60
N ILE A 88 -8.08 -6.68 -5.03
CA ILE A 88 -7.83 -6.97 -6.45
C ILE A 88 -9.08 -6.66 -7.27
N ASP A 89 -10.24 -7.15 -6.85
CA ASP A 89 -11.50 -6.94 -7.53
C ASP A 89 -11.87 -5.44 -7.57
N PHE A 90 -11.63 -4.71 -6.47
CA PHE A 90 -11.82 -3.27 -6.42
C PHE A 90 -10.87 -2.50 -7.35
N LEU A 91 -9.59 -2.86 -7.41
CA LEU A 91 -8.61 -2.21 -8.29
C LEU A 91 -8.90 -2.51 -9.77
N GLN A 92 -9.39 -3.71 -10.10
CA GLN A 92 -9.86 -4.02 -11.44
C GLN A 92 -11.06 -3.15 -11.84
N LEU A 93 -12.05 -2.99 -10.95
CA LEU A 93 -13.15 -2.05 -11.19
C LEU A 93 -12.64 -0.62 -11.38
N CYS A 94 -11.68 -0.17 -10.58
CA CYS A 94 -11.07 1.15 -10.77
C CYS A 94 -10.43 1.29 -12.15
N LYS A 95 -9.73 0.24 -12.63
CA LYS A 95 -9.13 0.23 -13.97
C LYS A 95 -10.19 0.31 -15.07
N GLU A 96 -11.28 -0.45 -14.96
CA GLU A 96 -12.42 -0.39 -15.89
C GLU A 96 -13.09 0.99 -15.90
N LYS A 97 -13.08 1.69 -14.76
CA LYS A 97 -13.59 3.06 -14.61
C LYS A 97 -12.56 4.15 -14.95
N ASN A 98 -11.39 3.77 -15.45
CA ASN A 98 -10.29 4.69 -15.79
C ASN A 98 -9.82 5.56 -14.62
N ILE A 99 -9.95 5.06 -13.38
CA ILE A 99 -9.35 5.70 -12.21
C ILE A 99 -7.85 5.39 -12.21
N PRO A 100 -6.96 6.39 -12.16
CA PRO A 100 -5.52 6.13 -12.16
C PRO A 100 -5.08 5.34 -10.93
N LEU A 101 -4.27 4.31 -11.13
CA LEU A 101 -3.80 3.41 -10.07
C LEU A 101 -2.30 3.50 -9.87
N VAL A 102 -1.88 3.66 -8.61
CA VAL A 102 -0.47 3.80 -8.23
C VAL A 102 -0.09 2.78 -7.16
N LEU A 103 0.92 1.96 -7.44
CA LEU A 103 1.54 1.12 -6.43
C LEU A 103 2.62 1.94 -5.69
N ALA A 104 2.36 2.30 -4.44
CA ALA A 104 3.23 3.17 -3.63
C ALA A 104 3.81 2.41 -2.42
N THR A 105 4.98 1.79 -2.58
CA THR A 105 5.51 0.78 -1.65
C THR A 105 6.91 1.05 -1.10
N GLY A 106 7.17 0.56 0.11
CA GLY A 106 8.52 0.47 0.66
C GLY A 106 9.34 -0.70 0.10
N ALA A 107 8.74 -1.63 -0.65
CA ALA A 107 9.44 -2.71 -1.33
C ALA A 107 10.44 -2.18 -2.37
N ALA A 108 11.46 -2.96 -2.68
CA ALA A 108 12.44 -2.61 -3.71
C ALA A 108 11.80 -2.62 -5.10
N TYR A 109 12.28 -1.76 -6.00
CA TYR A 109 11.74 -1.63 -7.36
C TYR A 109 11.61 -2.97 -8.12
N PRO A 110 12.57 -3.91 -8.10
CA PRO A 110 12.39 -5.19 -8.79
C PRO A 110 11.19 -5.98 -8.27
N THR A 111 10.97 -5.96 -6.95
CA THR A 111 9.80 -6.59 -6.31
C THR A 111 8.50 -5.93 -6.76
N ALA A 112 8.42 -4.60 -6.70
CA ALA A 112 7.24 -3.84 -7.10
C ALA A 112 6.93 -4.01 -8.61
N CYS A 113 7.97 -4.05 -9.44
CA CYS A 113 7.88 -4.27 -10.89
C CYS A 113 7.34 -5.68 -11.21
N SER A 114 7.79 -6.71 -10.50
CA SER A 114 7.25 -8.08 -10.65
C SER A 114 5.74 -8.13 -10.36
N ILE A 115 5.29 -7.51 -9.26
CA ILE A 115 3.87 -7.41 -8.91
C ILE A 115 3.09 -6.66 -10.00
N ASN A 116 3.57 -5.50 -10.44
CA ASN A 116 2.89 -4.74 -11.48
C ASN A 116 2.81 -5.48 -12.81
N THR A 117 3.88 -6.17 -13.21
CA THR A 117 3.92 -6.96 -14.45
C THR A 117 2.92 -8.12 -14.43
N HIS A 118 2.68 -8.69 -13.25
CA HIS A 118 1.69 -9.74 -13.06
C HIS A 118 0.25 -9.22 -13.07
N LEU A 119 -0.01 -8.13 -12.32
CA LEU A 119 -1.36 -7.59 -12.12
C LEU A 119 -1.84 -6.69 -13.27
N LYS A 120 -0.92 -6.00 -13.94
CA LYS A 120 -1.12 -5.18 -15.15
C LYS A 120 -2.15 -4.05 -15.07
N PHE A 121 -2.56 -3.65 -13.87
CA PHE A 121 -3.53 -2.57 -13.69
C PHE A 121 -2.94 -1.28 -13.12
N PHE A 122 -1.71 -1.25 -12.61
CA PHE A 122 -1.12 0.01 -12.13
C PHE A 122 -0.53 0.82 -13.27
N ASP A 123 -0.83 2.12 -13.28
CA ASP A 123 -0.30 3.08 -14.23
C ASP A 123 1.09 3.61 -13.81
N LEU A 124 1.38 3.56 -12.49
CA LEU A 124 2.65 4.03 -11.94
C LEU A 124 3.10 3.21 -10.73
N ILE A 125 4.42 3.08 -10.57
CA ILE A 125 5.08 2.53 -9.39
C ILE A 125 5.90 3.62 -8.70
N ILE A 126 5.69 3.80 -7.40
CA ILE A 126 6.55 4.57 -6.51
C ILE A 126 7.10 3.57 -5.48
N SER A 127 8.38 3.25 -5.56
CA SER A 127 8.99 2.19 -4.74
C SER A 127 10.34 2.59 -4.17
N SER A 128 10.88 1.78 -3.25
CA SER A 128 12.28 1.95 -2.82
C SER A 128 13.24 1.63 -3.95
N THR A 129 14.30 2.42 -4.06
CA THR A 129 15.43 2.18 -4.96
C THR A 129 16.70 1.93 -4.13
N GLN A 130 17.85 1.76 -4.79
CA GLN A 130 19.12 1.65 -4.08
C GLN A 130 19.41 2.87 -3.18
N ASN A 131 18.99 4.06 -3.60
CA ASN A 131 19.33 5.33 -2.94
C ASN A 131 18.15 5.95 -2.19
N VAL A 132 16.92 5.46 -2.42
CA VAL A 132 15.70 6.02 -1.83
C VAL A 132 14.95 4.94 -1.07
N HIS A 133 14.72 5.16 0.23
CA HIS A 133 13.86 4.32 1.04
C HIS A 133 12.44 4.91 1.07
N CYS A 134 11.55 4.37 0.23
CA CYS A 134 10.22 4.94 -0.01
C CYS A 134 9.22 4.56 1.08
N VAL A 135 9.39 5.11 2.28
CA VAL A 135 8.50 4.92 3.43
C VAL A 135 8.22 6.24 4.15
N GLY A 136 7.14 6.31 4.93
CA GLY A 136 6.88 7.45 5.79
C GLY A 136 6.82 8.78 5.02
N SER A 137 7.53 9.78 5.54
CA SER A 137 7.61 11.12 4.95
C SER A 137 8.18 11.15 3.52
N VAL A 138 9.09 10.23 3.17
CA VAL A 138 9.66 10.14 1.81
C VAL A 138 8.57 9.73 0.82
N LYS A 139 7.77 8.71 1.17
CA LYS A 139 6.63 8.26 0.35
C LYS A 139 5.57 9.36 0.25
N ALA A 140 5.26 10.02 1.38
CA ALA A 140 4.30 11.13 1.41
C ALA A 140 4.73 12.27 0.48
N LYS A 141 5.99 12.70 0.57
CA LYS A 141 6.55 13.73 -0.30
C LYS A 141 6.49 13.33 -1.77
N ALA A 142 6.86 12.11 -2.13
CA ALA A 142 6.80 11.64 -3.51
C ALA A 142 5.37 11.71 -4.11
N LEU A 143 4.36 11.33 -3.33
CA LEU A 143 2.96 11.42 -3.74
C LEU A 143 2.46 12.88 -3.81
N THR A 144 2.78 13.70 -2.81
CA THR A 144 2.39 15.11 -2.77
C THR A 144 3.06 15.94 -3.86
N ASP A 145 4.36 15.74 -4.12
CA ASP A 145 5.07 16.43 -5.21
C ASP A 145 4.46 16.08 -6.58
N ARG A 146 3.89 14.87 -6.71
CA ARG A 146 3.29 14.40 -7.96
C ARG A 146 1.87 14.92 -8.17
N TYR A 147 1.01 14.75 -7.18
CA TYR A 147 -0.43 14.95 -7.33
C TYR A 147 -0.94 16.21 -6.64
N GLY A 148 -0.14 16.78 -5.74
CA GLY A 148 -0.56 17.82 -4.81
C GLY A 148 -1.15 17.24 -3.53
N LYS A 149 -1.23 18.09 -2.50
CA LYS A 149 -1.87 17.76 -1.23
C LYS A 149 -3.36 17.54 -1.45
N GLU A 150 -3.91 16.50 -0.82
CA GLU A 150 -5.34 16.15 -0.81
C GLU A 150 -5.93 15.77 -2.17
N LYS A 151 -5.08 15.38 -3.12
CA LYS A 151 -5.43 15.04 -4.49
C LYS A 151 -5.13 13.58 -4.85
N PHE A 152 -5.13 12.69 -3.86
CA PHE A 152 -4.96 11.24 -4.04
C PHE A 152 -5.58 10.49 -2.86
N TYR A 153 -6.10 9.29 -3.12
CA TYR A 153 -6.51 8.36 -2.08
C TYR A 153 -5.32 7.48 -1.69
N TYR A 154 -5.19 7.09 -0.42
CA TYR A 154 -4.10 6.23 0.00
C TYR A 154 -4.53 5.09 0.93
N PHE A 155 -4.23 3.87 0.48
CA PHE A 155 -4.43 2.62 1.19
C PHE A 155 -3.11 2.21 1.86
N GLY A 156 -3.14 1.98 3.17
CA GLY A 156 -1.99 1.54 3.95
C GLY A 156 -2.41 0.78 5.22
N ASP A 157 -1.45 0.26 5.98
CA ASP A 157 -1.72 -0.55 7.18
C ASP A 157 -0.93 -0.09 8.42
N SER A 158 0.07 0.79 8.26
CA SER A 158 1.11 0.98 9.26
C SER A 158 1.17 2.41 9.82
N GLN A 159 1.85 2.59 10.96
CA GLN A 159 2.11 3.92 11.52
C GLN A 159 2.87 4.85 10.56
N LYS A 160 3.72 4.29 9.70
CA LYS A 160 4.46 5.08 8.70
C LYS A 160 3.52 5.70 7.67
N ASP A 161 2.36 5.10 7.46
CA ASP A 161 1.37 5.60 6.52
C ASP A 161 0.64 6.85 7.03
N ILE A 162 0.74 7.19 8.31
CA ILE A 162 0.19 8.44 8.86
C ILE A 162 0.79 9.67 8.16
N PHE A 163 2.07 9.63 7.79
CA PHE A 163 2.69 10.72 7.04
C PHE A 163 2.02 10.91 5.67
N VAL A 164 1.60 9.81 5.04
CA VAL A 164 0.93 9.84 3.74
C VAL A 164 -0.54 10.23 3.88
N TRP A 165 -1.25 9.65 4.84
CA TRP A 165 -2.65 9.95 5.14
C TRP A 165 -2.90 11.43 5.46
N ASN A 166 -1.95 12.09 6.15
CA ASN A 166 -2.03 13.53 6.39
C ASN A 166 -1.99 14.39 5.11
N GLN A 167 -1.43 13.85 4.02
CA GLN A 167 -1.38 14.51 2.73
C GLN A 167 -2.42 13.97 1.73
N ALA A 168 -3.08 12.85 2.04
CA ALA A 168 -4.07 12.22 1.20
C ALA A 168 -5.45 12.91 1.34
N HIS A 169 -6.31 12.68 0.35
CA HIS A 169 -7.71 13.10 0.37
C HIS A 169 -8.49 12.37 1.48
N SER A 170 -8.31 11.05 1.57
CA SER A 170 -8.94 10.18 2.56
C SER A 170 -7.94 9.20 3.16
N VAL A 171 -8.20 8.80 4.40
CA VAL A 171 -7.49 7.71 5.07
C VAL A 171 -8.19 6.39 4.73
N VAL A 172 -7.47 5.46 4.11
CA VAL A 172 -7.93 4.08 3.94
C VAL A 172 -6.95 3.15 4.64
N ALA A 173 -7.36 2.62 5.80
CA ALA A 173 -6.49 1.81 6.66
C ALA A 173 -6.91 0.34 6.67
N LEU A 174 -5.95 -0.56 6.49
CA LEU A 174 -6.17 -2.00 6.46
C LEU A 174 -5.94 -2.62 7.83
N ASN A 175 -6.95 -3.35 8.31
CA ASN A 175 -6.99 -4.03 9.61
C ASN A 175 -6.41 -3.24 10.79
N PRO A 176 -6.73 -1.93 10.96
CA PRO A 176 -6.21 -1.20 12.09
C PRO A 176 -6.74 -1.81 13.40
N SER A 177 -5.87 -1.96 14.40
CA SER A 177 -6.34 -2.33 15.75
C SER A 177 -7.19 -1.20 16.33
N ALA A 178 -7.93 -1.46 17.40
CA ALA A 178 -8.71 -0.42 18.09
C ALA A 178 -7.82 0.75 18.54
N TYR A 179 -6.67 0.44 19.13
CA TYR A 179 -5.66 1.43 19.50
C TYR A 179 -5.17 2.22 18.28
N PHE A 180 -4.81 1.53 17.20
CA PHE A 180 -4.27 2.21 16.03
C PHE A 180 -5.33 3.06 15.31
N SER A 181 -6.58 2.62 15.28
CA SER A 181 -7.73 3.38 14.78
C SER A 181 -7.90 4.70 15.53
N HIS A 182 -7.69 4.70 16.86
CA HIS A 182 -7.71 5.91 17.67
C HIS A 182 -6.53 6.83 17.34
N VAL A 183 -5.33 6.27 17.18
CA VAL A 183 -4.13 7.03 16.76
C VAL A 183 -4.35 7.70 15.40
N ILE A 184 -4.89 6.98 14.43
CA ILE A 184 -5.21 7.51 13.10
C ILE A 184 -6.14 8.70 13.20
N GLN A 185 -7.27 8.57 13.92
CA GLN A 185 -8.24 9.66 14.08
C GLN A 185 -7.64 10.89 14.77
N LYS A 186 -6.75 10.67 15.75
CA LYS A 186 -6.05 11.77 16.45
C LYS A 186 -5.00 12.46 15.57
N GLN A 187 -4.30 11.72 14.71
CA GLN A 187 -3.20 12.27 13.91
C GLN A 187 -3.62 12.73 12.51
N CYS A 188 -4.77 12.28 12.00
CA CYS A 188 -5.33 12.63 10.70
C CYS A 188 -6.64 13.42 10.87
N VAL A 189 -6.61 14.46 11.71
CA VAL A 189 -7.81 15.23 12.09
C VAL A 189 -8.48 15.84 10.86
N GLY A 190 -9.81 15.75 10.79
CA GLY A 190 -10.61 16.30 9.71
C GLY A 190 -10.61 15.46 8.43
N LYS A 191 -9.83 14.37 8.37
CA LYS A 191 -9.87 13.43 7.25
C LYS A 191 -11.05 12.48 7.39
N ARG A 192 -11.62 12.09 6.25
CA ARG A 192 -12.52 10.94 6.16
C ARG A 192 -11.70 9.67 6.35
N CYS A 193 -12.15 8.79 7.25
CA CYS A 193 -11.45 7.55 7.58
C CYS A 193 -12.29 6.34 7.17
N ILE A 194 -11.71 5.47 6.37
CA ILE A 194 -12.30 4.20 5.94
C ILE A 194 -11.39 3.08 6.44
N PHE A 195 -11.90 2.25 7.34
CA PHE A 195 -11.19 1.12 7.90
C PHE A 195 -11.69 -0.16 7.25
N LEU A 196 -10.78 -0.85 6.57
CA LEU A 196 -11.07 -2.07 5.83
C LEU A 196 -10.59 -3.27 6.62
N TYR A 197 -11.45 -4.25 6.83
CA TYR A 197 -11.12 -5.49 7.52
C TYR A 197 -11.13 -6.67 6.55
N ASP A 198 -10.17 -7.56 6.74
CA ASP A 198 -10.05 -8.84 6.02
C ASP A 198 -9.97 -9.97 7.05
N ARG A 199 -10.97 -10.00 7.94
CA ARG A 199 -11.15 -11.09 8.89
C ARG A 199 -12.09 -12.11 8.27
N ASN A 200 -11.84 -13.39 8.52
CA ASN A 200 -12.90 -14.37 8.33
C ASN A 200 -13.99 -14.02 9.35
N GLU A 201 -15.24 -13.99 8.90
CA GLU A 201 -16.36 -14.18 9.82
C GLU A 201 -16.13 -15.55 10.46
N PHE A 202 -15.93 -15.55 11.77
CA PHE A 202 -15.96 -16.76 12.60
C PHE A 202 -17.30 -16.77 13.31
#